data_AF-A0A925VRE1-F1
#
_entry.id   AF-A0A925VRE1-F1
#
_cell.length_a   1.000
_cell.length_b   1.000
_cell.length_c   1.000
_cell.angle_alpha   90.00
_cell.angle_beta   90.00
_cell.angle_gamma   90.00
#
_symmetry.space_group_name_H-M   'P 1'
#
loop_
_entity.id
_entity.type
_entity.pdbx_description
1 polymer ?
#
loop_
_entity_poly.entity_id
_entity_poly.type
_entity_poly.pdbx_seq_one_letter_code
_entity_poly.pdbx_strand_id
1 'polypeptide(L)'
;MPVYLLVSGFGFLCAFSVLPLLTGYCAASYGRSFRFWFVLGWVLPILSFLLLFALLARQHLNQGERLLAEAKEILAAAEAAQVGR
;
A
#
# COMPACT_ATOMS: atom_id res chain seq x y z
N MET A 1 26.36 -0.41 -12.42
CA MET A 1 25.03 -0.79 -11.89
C MET A 1 24.69 -0.09 -10.56
N PRO A 2 25.44 -0.23 -9.46
CA PRO A 2 25.05 0.34 -8.17
C PRO A 2 25.04 1.87 -8.13
N VAL A 3 26.00 2.52 -8.79
CA VAL A 3 26.10 3.99 -8.85
C VAL A 3 24.88 4.61 -9.55
N TYR A 4 24.39 3.99 -10.62
CA TYR A 4 23.18 4.45 -11.30
C TYR A 4 21.95 4.35 -10.41
N LEU A 5 21.79 3.25 -9.67
CA LEU A 5 20.67 3.10 -8.72
C LEU A 5 20.74 4.15 -7.60
N LEU A 6 21.94 4.45 -7.08
CA LEU A 6 22.14 5.48 -6.07
C LEU A 6 21.81 6.88 -6.58
N VAL A 7 22.32 7.24 -7.77
CA VAL A 7 22.07 8.56 -8.37
C VAL A 7 20.59 8.73 -8.73
N SER A 8 19.97 7.69 -9.30
CA SER A 8 18.55 7.71 -9.67
C SER A 8 17.65 7.81 -8.45
N GLY A 9 17.94 7.02 -7.40
CA GLY A 9 17.18 7.03 -6.15
C GLY A 9 17.31 8.36 -5.42
N PHE A 10 18.51 8.93 -5.36
CA PHE A 10 18.74 10.25 -4.79
C PHE A 10 18.00 11.34 -5.56
N GLY A 11 18.10 11.34 -6.90
CA GLY A 11 17.38 12.30 -7.74
C GLY A 11 15.86 12.22 -7.57
N PHE A 12 15.31 11.01 -7.46
CA PHE A 12 13.89 10.79 -7.17
C PHE A 12 13.49 11.36 -5.80
N LEU A 13 14.24 11.08 -4.73
CA LEU A 13 13.95 11.61 -3.40
C LEU A 13 14.00 13.14 -3.37
N CYS A 14 14.99 13.75 -4.04
CA CYS A 14 15.07 15.20 -4.17
C CYS A 14 13.85 15.77 -4.90
N ALA A 15 13.49 15.23 -6.07
CA ALA A 15 12.33 15.69 -6.83
C ALA A 15 11.02 15.50 -6.04
N PHE A 16 10.86 14.36 -5.37
CA PHE A 16 9.69 14.05 -4.57
C PHE A 16 9.56 15.00 -3.36
N SER A 17 10.68 15.40 -2.75
CA SER A 17 10.70 16.30 -1.60
C SER A 17 10.26 17.74 -1.92
N VAL A 18 10.25 18.15 -3.19
CA VAL A 18 9.84 19.50 -3.61
C VAL A 18 8.42 19.82 -3.17
N LEU A 19 7.48 18.87 -3.33
CA LEU A 19 6.08 19.07 -2.98
C LEU A 19 5.88 19.27 -1.45
N PRO A 20 6.40 18.39 -0.57
CA PRO A 20 6.39 18.62 0.88
C PRO A 20 7.09 19.91 1.30
N LEU A 21 8.21 20.27 0.67
CA LEU A 21 8.95 21.50 0.96
C LEU A 21 8.12 22.74 0.64
N LEU A 22 7.52 22.80 -0.55
CA LEU A 22 6.63 23.90 -0.95
C LEU A 22 5.42 23.99 -0.03
N THR A 23 4.81 22.85 0.32
CA THR A 23 3.65 22.80 1.21
C THR A 23 4.01 23.33 2.60
N GLY A 24 5.16 22.91 3.15
CA GLY A 24 5.68 23.41 4.42
C GLY A 24 5.99 24.91 4.36
N TYR A 25 6.60 25.38 3.28
CA TYR A 25 6.94 26.80 3.08
C TYR A 25 5.68 27.68 3.02
N CYS A 26 4.67 27.26 2.25
CA CYS A 26 3.39 27.93 2.20
C CYS A 26 2.77 28.00 3.60
N ALA A 27 2.72 26.88 4.33
CA ALA A 27 2.16 26.85 5.68
C ALA A 27 2.90 27.79 6.65
N ALA A 28 4.23 27.83 6.59
CA ALA A 28 5.05 28.75 7.38
C ALA A 28 4.73 30.22 7.06
N SER A 29 4.56 30.54 5.77
CA SER A 29 4.20 31.88 5.30
C SER A 29 2.83 32.35 5.82
N TYR A 30 1.91 31.41 6.08
CA TYR A 30 0.60 31.68 6.69
C TYR A 30 0.60 31.58 8.24
N GLY A 31 1.78 31.56 8.89
CA GLY A 31 1.90 31.49 10.35
C GLY A 31 1.58 30.12 10.97
N ARG A 32 1.50 29.06 10.16
CA ARG A 32 1.34 27.68 10.64
C ARG A 32 2.69 26.97 10.76
N SER A 33 2.70 25.85 11.47
CA SER A 33 3.93 25.09 11.74
C SER A 33 4.46 24.37 10.50
N PHE A 34 5.62 24.82 9.98
CA PHE A 34 6.31 24.21 8.84
C PHE A 34 6.43 22.68 8.97
N ARG A 35 6.90 22.21 10.13
CA ARG A 35 7.23 20.80 10.39
C ARG A 35 6.02 19.88 10.23
N PHE A 36 4.85 20.31 10.70
CA PHE A 36 3.64 19.51 10.60
C PHE A 36 3.26 19.30 9.13
N TRP A 37 3.23 20.39 8.36
CA TRP A 37 2.84 20.36 6.95
C TRP A 37 3.86 19.65 6.06
N PHE A 38 5.15 19.76 6.39
CA PHE A 38 6.21 19.01 5.73
C PHE A 38 6.06 17.50 5.96
N VAL A 39 5.93 17.06 7.22
CA VAL A 39 5.73 15.63 7.54
C VAL A 39 4.43 15.12 6.93
N LEU A 40 3.37 15.92 6.97
CA LEU A 40 2.09 15.57 6.35
C LEU A 40 2.24 15.34 4.84
N GLY A 41 3.00 16.18 4.14
CA GLY A 41 3.30 16.02 2.71
C GLY A 41 4.05 14.72 2.38
N TRP A 42 4.88 14.21 3.29
CA TRP A 42 5.55 12.91 3.15
C TRP A 42 4.66 11.72 3.51
N VAL A 43 3.88 11.84 4.58
CA VAL A 43 3.07 10.74 5.13
C VAL A 43 1.84 10.45 4.26
N LEU A 44 1.18 11.49 3.74
CA LEU A 44 -0.04 11.36 2.96
C LEU A 44 0.10 10.41 1.75
N PRO A 45 1.11 10.55 0.86
CA PRO A 45 1.28 9.65 -0.28
C PRO A 45 1.60 8.21 0.15
N ILE A 46 2.34 8.01 1.25
CA ILE A 46 2.63 6.68 1.79
C ILE A 46 1.34 6.01 2.26
N LEU A 47 0.51 6.71 3.04
CA LEU A 47 -0.77 6.18 3.52
C LEU A 47 -1.72 5.88 2.36
N SER A 48 -1.79 6.74 1.34
CA SER A 48 -2.59 6.50 0.14
C SER A 48 -2.15 5.22 -0.58
N PHE A 49 -0.84 5.01 -0.72
CA PHE A 49 -0.30 3.78 -1.31
C PHE A 49 -0.61 2.54 -0.47
N LEU A 50 -0.47 2.62 0.85
CA LEU A 50 -0.79 1.51 1.74
C LEU A 50 -2.28 1.16 1.68
N LEU A 51 -3.16 2.16 1.58
CA LEU A 51 -4.59 1.95 1.44
C LEU A 51 -4.92 1.27 0.09
N LEU A 52 -4.34 1.76 -1.00
CA LEU A 52 -4.48 1.15 -2.33
C LEU A 52 -3.95 -0.29 -2.33
N PHE A 53 -2.80 -0.53 -1.71
CA PHE A 53 -2.23 -1.85 -1.56
C PHE A 53 -3.14 -2.76 -0.74
N ALA A 54 -3.70 -2.28 0.37
CA ALA A 54 -4.64 -3.04 1.18
C ALA A 54 -5.94 -3.35 0.40
N LEU A 55 -6.47 -2.41 -0.36
CA LEU A 55 -7.64 -2.64 -1.22
C LEU A 55 -7.34 -3.67 -2.31
N LEU A 56 -6.19 -3.55 -2.96
CA LEU A 56 -5.74 -4.50 -3.98
C LEU A 56 -5.50 -5.89 -3.37
N ALA A 57 -4.85 -5.96 -2.22
CA ALA A 57 -4.64 -7.20 -1.47
C ALA A 57 -5.97 -7.84 -1.10
N ARG A 58 -6.96 -7.06 -0.63
CA ARG A 58 -8.32 -7.57 -0.38
C ARG A 58 -8.98 -8.10 -1.65
N GLN A 59 -8.83 -7.41 -2.78
CA GLN A 59 -9.37 -7.85 -4.06
C GLN A 59 -8.76 -9.21 -4.50
N HIS A 60 -7.45 -9.40 -4.33
CA HIS A 60 -6.79 -10.66 -4.69
C HIS A 60 -6.98 -11.78 -3.66
N LEU A 61 -7.00 -11.47 -2.36
CA LEU A 61 -7.24 -12.44 -1.30
C LEU A 61 -8.68 -12.98 -1.30
N ASN A 62 -9.59 -12.34 -2.03
CA ASN A 62 -10.92 -12.89 -2.32
C ASN A 62 -10.88 -14.17 -3.20
N GLN A 63 -9.78 -14.42 -3.93
CA GLN A 63 -9.53 -15.76 -4.52
C GLN A 63 -9.28 -16.82 -3.46
N GLY A 64 -8.73 -16.45 -2.29
CA GLY A 64 -8.54 -17.35 -1.15
C GLY A 64 -9.87 -17.84 -0.59
N GLU A 65 -10.88 -16.97 -0.49
CA GLU A 65 -12.24 -17.41 -0.12
C GLU A 65 -12.84 -18.38 -1.15
N ARG A 66 -12.57 -18.16 -2.45
CA ARG A 66 -13.03 -19.07 -3.51
C ARG A 66 -12.37 -20.45 -3.43
N LEU A 67 -11.05 -20.50 -3.23
CA LEU A 67 -10.32 -21.76 -3.05
C LEU A 67 -10.72 -22.49 -1.77
N LEU A 68 -11.03 -21.75 -0.71
CA LEU A 68 -11.50 -22.31 0.56
C LEU A 68 -12.94 -22.85 0.43
N ALA A 69 -13.79 -22.21 -0.38
CA ALA A 69 -15.10 -22.72 -0.74
C ALA A 69 -14.99 -24.02 -1.57
N GLU A 70 -14.14 -24.04 -2.60
CA GLU A 70 -13.87 -25.25 -3.41
C GLU A 70 -13.34 -26.41 -2.55
N ALA A 71 -12.40 -26.14 -1.64
CA ALA A 71 -11.88 -27.17 -0.73
C ALA A 71 -12.95 -27.75 0.21
N LYS A 72 -13.88 -26.91 0.69
CA LYS A 72 -15.01 -27.36 1.51
C LYS A 72 -15.98 -28.25 0.73
N GLU A 73 -16.25 -27.92 -0.53
CA GLU A 73 -17.09 -28.77 -1.38
C GLU A 73 -16.46 -30.14 -1.64
N ILE A 74 -15.16 -30.19 -1.92
CA ILE A 74 -14.43 -31.44 -2.13
C ILE A 74 -14.47 -32.30 -0.85
N LEU A 75 -14.27 -31.68 0.32
CA LEU A 75 -14.32 -32.38 1.61
C LEU A 75 -15.73 -32.92 1.90
N ALA A 76 -16.77 -32.13 1.67
CA ALA A 76 -18.15 -32.56 1.86
C ALA A 76 -18.53 -33.73 0.93
N ALA A 77 -18.08 -33.71 -0.33
CA ALA A 77 -18.29 -34.80 -1.28
C ALA A 77 -17.57 -36.09 -0.85
N ALA A 78 -16.35 -35.98 -0.30
CA ALA A 78 -15.60 -37.11 0.21
C ALA A 78 -16.25 -37.72 1.47
N GLU A 79 -16.72 -36.88 2.40
CA GLU A 79 -17.46 -37.33 3.60
C GLU A 79 -18.77 -38.04 3.21
N ALA A 80 -19.54 -37.49 2.29
CA ALA A 80 -20.77 -38.13 1.79
C ALA A 80 -20.50 -39.50 1.14
N ALA A 81 -19.39 -39.62 0.40
CA ALA A 81 -18.97 -40.89 -0.21
C ALA A 81 -18.46 -41.92 0.81
N GLN A 82 -17.94 -41.50 1.97
CA GLN A 82 -17.54 -42.40 3.05
C GLN A 82 -18.72 -42.86 3.91
N VAL A 83 -19.72 -42.01 4.14
CA VAL A 83 -20.93 -42.36 4.92
C VAL A 83 -21.85 -43.33 4.16
N GLY A 84 -21.78 -43.36 2.82
CA GLY A 84 -22.54 -44.28 1.97
C GLY A 84 -21.92 -45.67 1.76
N ARG A 85 -20.79 -45.98 2.39
CA ARG A 85 -20.11 -47.29 2.34
C ARG A 85 -20.22 -47.99 3.69
#